data_AF-A0A7I8BN16-F1
#
_entry.id   AF-A0A7I8BN16-F1
#
_cell.length_a   1.000
_cell.length_b   1.000
_cell.length_c   1.000
_cell.angle_alpha   90.00
_cell.angle_beta   90.00
_cell.angle_gamma   90.00
#
_symmetry.space_group_name_H-M   'P 1'
#
loop_
_entity.id
_entity.type
_entity.pdbx_description
1 polymer ?
#
loop_
_entity_poly.entity_id
_entity_poly.type
_entity_poly.pdbx_seq_one_letter_code
_entity_poly.pdbx_strand_id
1 'polypeptide(L)'
;MPADKLGRYMKSSGFLVRANAAVAKAVRELEAKGIQPAYLDRKTGRIAGQCDDAAHANDPCEGRRAPDILNGEDQIQGAKK
;
A
#
# COMPACT_ATOMS: atom_id res chain seq x y z
N MET A 1 -11.41 -24.06 27.70
CA MET A 1 -10.47 -23.15 26.99
C MET A 1 -11.00 -21.73 27.13
N PRO A 2 -10.23 -20.71 27.57
CA PRO A 2 -10.71 -19.34 27.50
C PRO A 2 -10.77 -18.95 26.02
N ALA A 3 -11.95 -18.57 25.54
CA ALA A 3 -12.22 -18.34 24.11
C ALA A 3 -11.33 -17.26 23.47
N ASP A 4 -10.68 -16.40 24.26
CA ASP A 4 -9.99 -15.20 23.79
C ASP A 4 -8.45 -15.33 23.66
N LYS A 5 -7.91 -16.56 23.76
CA LYS A 5 -6.44 -16.78 23.67
C LYS A 5 -5.87 -16.33 22.32
N LEU A 6 -6.57 -16.65 21.22
CA LEU A 6 -6.12 -16.27 19.88
C LEU A 6 -6.20 -14.76 19.67
N GLY A 7 -7.33 -14.14 20.03
CA GLY A 7 -7.51 -12.69 19.91
C GLY A 7 -6.47 -11.91 20.71
N ARG A 8 -6.14 -12.37 21.92
CA ARG A 8 -5.06 -11.79 22.73
C ARG A 8 -3.68 -11.93 22.08
N TYR A 9 -3.39 -13.09 21.49
CA TYR A 9 -2.14 -13.31 20.78
C TYR A 9 -2.02 -12.43 19.54
N MET A 10 -3.07 -12.29 18.73
CA MET A 10 -3.08 -11.43 17.54
C MET A 10 -2.85 -9.95 17.88
N LYS A 11 -3.31 -9.50 19.05
CA LYS A 11 -3.05 -8.14 19.56
C LYS A 11 -1.71 -8.00 20.28
N SER A 12 -0.97 -9.09 20.48
CA SER A 12 0.30 -9.06 21.21
C SER A 12 1.42 -8.45 20.36
N SER A 13 2.37 -7.79 21.02
CA SER A 13 3.60 -7.27 20.40
C SER A 13 4.37 -8.37 19.66
N GLY A 14 4.43 -9.58 20.22
CA GLY A 14 5.12 -10.71 19.60
C GLY A 14 4.51 -11.13 18.26
N PHE A 15 3.17 -11.07 18.12
CA PHE A 15 2.53 -11.31 16.83
C PHE A 15 2.83 -10.18 15.85
N LEU A 16 2.72 -8.91 16.28
CA LEU A 16 3.02 -7.76 15.44
C LEU A 16 4.46 -7.79 14.88
N VAL A 17 5.44 -8.14 15.71
CA VAL A 17 6.84 -8.30 15.26
C VAL A 17 6.97 -9.38 14.19
N ARG A 18 6.36 -10.55 14.41
CA ARG A 18 6.40 -11.66 13.43
C ARG A 18 5.68 -11.31 12.13
N ALA A 19 4.51 -10.68 12.22
CA ALA A 19 3.75 -10.23 11.06
C ALA A 19 4.54 -9.20 10.25
N ASN A 20 5.13 -8.20 10.90
CA ASN A 20 5.94 -7.18 10.23
C ASN A 20 7.19 -7.79 9.57
N ALA A 21 7.84 -8.76 10.22
CA ALA A 21 8.98 -9.47 9.63
C ALA A 21 8.59 -10.27 8.38
N ALA A 22 7.44 -10.97 8.41
CA ALA A 22 6.93 -11.70 7.27
C ALA A 22 6.58 -10.77 6.09
N VAL A 23 5.90 -9.65 6.37
CA VAL A 23 5.59 -8.63 5.36
C VAL A 23 6.86 -8.04 4.76
N ALA A 24 7.86 -7.68 5.58
CA ALA A 24 9.12 -7.14 5.10
C ALA A 24 9.86 -8.12 4.18
N LYS A 25 9.83 -9.42 4.49
CA LYS A 25 10.39 -10.45 3.61
C LYS A 25 9.66 -10.51 2.27
N ALA A 26 8.32 -10.54 2.29
CA ALA A 26 7.52 -10.58 1.07
C ALA A 26 7.73 -9.35 0.19
N VAL A 27 7.83 -8.16 0.79
CA VAL A 27 8.14 -6.91 0.06
C VAL A 27 9.49 -7.01 -0.65
N ARG A 28 10.54 -7.47 0.03
CA ARG A 28 11.86 -7.66 -0.59
C ARG A 28 11.83 -8.63 -1.76
N GLU A 29 11.07 -9.71 -1.66
CA GLU A 29 10.91 -10.68 -2.76
C GLU A 29 10.16 -10.09 -3.96
N LEU A 30 9.21 -9.20 -3.73
CA LEU A 30 8.50 -8.48 -4.79
C LEU A 30 9.40 -7.42 -5.45
N GLU A 31 10.16 -6.67 -4.66
CA GLU A 31 11.15 -5.70 -5.15
C GLU A 31 12.23 -6.37 -6.01
N ALA A 32 12.70 -7.55 -5.60
CA ALA A 32 13.65 -8.35 -6.38
C ALA A 32 13.09 -8.79 -7.74
N LYS A 33 11.76 -8.82 -7.89
CA LYS A 33 11.05 -9.09 -9.15
C LYS A 33 10.69 -7.80 -9.91
N GLY A 34 11.13 -6.64 -9.43
CA GLY A 34 10.83 -5.33 -10.03
C GLY A 34 9.44 -4.78 -9.69
N ILE A 35 8.73 -5.38 -8.72
CA ILE A 35 7.39 -4.92 -8.30
C ILE A 35 7.58 -4.01 -7.08
N GLN A 36 7.35 -2.70 -7.26
CA GLN A 36 7.47 -1.74 -6.17
C GLN A 36 6.24 -1.76 -5.26
N PRO A 37 6.41 -1.76 -3.92
CA PRO A 37 5.30 -1.66 -2.98
C PRO A 37 4.73 -0.24 -2.95
N ALA A 38 3.39 -0.13 -2.96
CA ALA A 38 2.70 1.11 -2.64
C ALA A 38 2.26 1.09 -1.17
N TYR A 39 2.64 2.12 -0.42
CA TYR A 39 2.25 2.26 0.98
C TYR A 39 1.04 3.17 1.11
N LEU A 40 0.05 2.81 1.93
CA LEU A 40 -1.11 3.65 2.21
C LEU A 40 -0.97 4.27 3.60
N ASP A 41 -1.01 5.60 3.69
CA ASP A 41 -1.21 6.28 4.96
C ASP A 41 -2.67 6.13 5.40
N ARG A 42 -2.87 5.43 6.52
CA ARG A 42 -4.20 5.16 7.07
C ARG A 42 -4.90 6.39 7.62
N LYS A 43 -4.17 7.45 7.98
CA LYS A 43 -4.77 8.69 8.50
C LYS A 43 -5.35 9.53 7.37
N THR A 44 -4.63 9.60 6.25
CA THR A 44 -4.98 10.47 5.13
C THR A 44 -5.65 9.72 3.98
N GLY A 45 -5.55 8.39 3.94
CA GLY A 45 -6.05 7.56 2.84
C GLY A 45 -5.26 7.73 1.54
N ARG A 46 -4.06 8.33 1.61
CA ARG A 46 -3.20 8.62 0.47
C ARG A 46 -2.04 7.66 0.38
N ILE A 47 -1.55 7.42 -0.83
CA ILE A 47 -0.32 6.66 -1.02
C ILE A 47 0.86 7.46 -0.47
N ALA A 48 1.56 6.88 0.50
CA ALA A 48 2.77 7.44 1.10
C ALA A 48 3.96 7.26 0.14
N GLY A 49 4.69 8.33 -0.13
CA GLY A 49 5.92 8.32 -0.91
C GLY A 49 5.77 8.65 -2.40
N GLN A 50 4.55 8.85 -2.92
CA GLN A 50 4.35 9.32 -4.30
C GLN A 50 4.44 10.86 -4.35
N CYS A 51 5.68 11.37 -4.32
CA CYS A 51 5.99 12.77 -4.61
C CYS A 51 7.12 12.81 -5.65
N ASP A 52 6.86 12.32 -6.87
CA ASP A 52 7.78 12.47 -7.99
C ASP A 52 7.50 13.74 -8.83
N ASP A 53 6.63 14.63 -8.36
CA ASP A 53 6.32 15.89 -9.04
C ASP A 53 7.08 17.07 -8.41
N ALA A 54 8.41 17.00 -8.45
CA ALA A 54 9.28 18.18 -8.24
C ALA A 54 9.38 19.06 -9.51
N ALA A 55 8.52 18.88 -10.52
CA ALA A 55 8.62 19.55 -11.82
C ALA A 55 7.57 20.66 -12.08
N HIS A 56 6.48 20.77 -11.31
CA HIS A 56 5.50 21.85 -11.50
C HIS A 56 5.15 22.56 -10.20
N ALA A 57 5.91 23.62 -9.93
CA ALA A 57 5.83 24.43 -8.72
C ALA A 57 4.51 25.21 -8.49
N ASN A 58 3.39 24.88 -9.16
CA ASN A 58 2.15 25.67 -9.05
C ASN A 58 0.82 24.88 -9.12
N ASP A 59 0.81 23.55 -9.09
CA ASP A 59 -0.44 22.78 -8.97
C ASP A 59 -0.57 22.25 -7.53
N PRO A 60 -1.70 22.42 -6.82
CA PRO A 60 -1.86 21.83 -5.50
C PRO A 60 -1.72 20.31 -5.61
N CYS A 61 -0.70 19.77 -4.94
CA CYS A 61 -0.40 18.34 -4.86
C CYS A 61 -1.56 17.57 -4.21
N GLU A 62 -2.62 17.31 -4.98
CA GLU A 62 -3.65 16.35 -4.63
C GLU A 62 -3.19 14.97 -5.10
N GLY A 63 -2.26 14.36 -4.35
CA GLY A 63 -1.87 12.97 -4.59
C GLY A 63 -3.10 12.05 -4.67
N ARG A 64 -3.06 11.05 -5.56
CA ARG A 64 -4.19 10.15 -5.83
C ARG A 64 -4.63 9.40 -4.56
N ARG A 65 -5.95 9.35 -4.31
CA ARG A 65 -6.49 8.59 -3.16
C ARG A 65 -6.47 7.11 -3.51
N ALA A 66 -6.21 6.24 -2.52
CA ALA A 66 -6.24 4.80 -2.71
C ALA A 66 -7.48 4.23 -3.44
N PRO A 67 -8.73 4.67 -3.16
CA PRO A 67 -9.89 4.17 -3.90
C PRO A 67 -9.83 4.48 -5.40
N ASP A 68 -9.21 5.57 -5.84
CA ASP A 68 -9.18 5.95 -7.26
C ASP A 68 -8.22 5.06 -8.07
N ILE A 69 -7.26 4.43 -7.38
CA ILE A 69 -6.29 3.51 -7.98
C ILE A 69 -6.83 2.07 -7.99
N LEU A 70 -7.54 1.68 -6.94
CA LEU A 70 -8.14 0.34 -6.83
C LEU A 70 -9.43 0.19 -7.64
N ASN A 71 -10.08 1.31 -7.99
CA ASN A 71 -11.30 1.34 -8.81
C ASN A 71 -11.04 1.79 -10.25
N GLY A 72 -9.78 1.88 -10.69
CA GLY A 72 -9.43 2.23 -12.07
C GLY A 72 -9.90 1.13 -13.02
N GLU A 73 -11.06 1.35 -13.64
CA GLU A 73 -11.54 0.58 -14.78
C GLU A 73 -10.48 0.69 -15.90
N ASP A 74 -9.87 -0.43 -16.27
CA ASP A 74 -9.01 -0.56 -17.45
C ASP A 74 -9.83 -0.21 -18.72
N GLN A 75 -9.97 1.08 -19.03
CA GLN A 75 -10.27 1.51 -20.39
C GLN A 75 -8.97 1.45 -21.20
N ILE A 76 -8.56 0.23 -21.53
CA ILE A 76 -7.68 -0.01 -22.67
C ILE A 76 -8.47 0.44 -23.90
N GLN A 77 -8.31 1.71 -24.28
CA GLN A 77 -8.81 2.22 -25.55
C GLN A 77 -8.10 1.45 -26.67
N GLY A 78 -8.76 0.41 -27.16
CA GLY A 78 -8.37 -0.29 -28.37
C GLY A 78 -8.24 0.71 -29.52
N ALA A 79 -7.05 0.73 -30.12
CA ALA A 79 -6.71 1.57 -31.24
C ALA A 79 -7.71 1.37 -32.39
N LYS A 80 -8.33 2.48 -32.83
CA LYS A 80 -9.06 2.55 -34.09
C LYS A 80 -8.13 2.13 -35.25
N LYS A 81 -8.58 1.19 -36.07
CA LYS A 81 -8.29 1.14 -37.50
C LYS A 81 -9.58 0.92 -38.25
#